data_AF-S7PVW6-F1
#
_entry.id   AF-S7PVW6-F1
#
_cell.length_a   1.000
_cell.length_b   1.000
_cell.length_c   1.000
_cell.angle_alpha   90.00
_cell.angle_beta   90.00
_cell.angle_gamma   90.00
#
_symmetry.space_group_name_H-M   'P 1'
#
loop_
_entity.id
_entity.type
_entity.pdbx_description
1 polymer ?
#
loop_
_entity_poly.entity_id
_entity_poly.type
_entity_poly.pdbx_seq_one_letter_code
_entity_poly.pdbx_strand_id
1 'polypeptide(L)'
;MNKLRKPRPEGIVASENQTFATGAKKQPSWTVTSTTSRTFQYATTLDSTRKSSAAQSVAFVRPQTEAEQYWAARALVAETLLYTKAAHNEEVRQIITSEEVKRSREISDLRKMYKKGQTKLEIFILVLLGILFTGFSLLLFLLVKSDTQQQPSRAPAHFTIPILSPFTSVVEHEMSTMSFRTTSCLLLFGCILLYAIYRHWIGRLHAR
;
A
#
# COMPACT_ATOMS: atom_id res chain seq x y z
N MET A 1 -25.92 4.04 46.43
CA MET A 1 -24.85 4.45 45.49
C MET A 1 -24.44 3.23 44.66
N ASN A 2 -25.10 3.00 43.53
CA ASN A 2 -24.84 1.84 42.66
C ASN A 2 -23.82 2.22 41.58
N LYS A 3 -22.62 1.63 41.66
CA LYS A 3 -21.59 1.76 40.61
C LYS A 3 -21.91 0.78 39.48
N LEU A 4 -22.48 1.27 38.38
CA LEU A 4 -22.58 0.52 37.12
C LEU A 4 -21.16 0.18 36.64
N ARG A 5 -20.79 -1.10 36.72
CA ARG A 5 -19.60 -1.64 36.05
C ARG A 5 -19.88 -1.71 34.56
N LYS A 6 -19.09 -0.98 33.76
CA LYS A 6 -19.10 -1.09 32.29
C LYS A 6 -18.55 -2.47 31.87
N PRO A 7 -19.14 -3.13 30.87
CA PRO A 7 -18.60 -4.37 30.32
C PRO A 7 -17.25 -4.11 29.65
N ARG A 8 -16.30 -5.00 29.91
CA ARG A 8 -14.97 -5.04 29.30
C ARG A 8 -15.13 -5.69 27.91
N PRO A 9 -14.62 -5.11 26.82
CA PRO A 9 -14.64 -5.78 25.53
C PRO A 9 -13.72 -7.01 25.60
N GLU A 10 -14.30 -8.19 25.43
CA GLU A 10 -13.56 -9.44 25.36
C GLU A 10 -12.85 -9.55 24.00
N GLY A 11 -11.56 -9.88 24.06
CA GLY A 11 -10.94 -10.81 23.12
C GLY A 11 -10.68 -10.32 21.70
N ILE A 12 -9.64 -9.49 21.52
CA ILE A 12 -8.82 -9.61 20.31
C ILE A 12 -7.97 -10.85 20.53
N VAL A 13 -8.41 -11.98 19.97
CA VAL A 13 -7.62 -13.21 19.90
C VAL A 13 -6.41 -12.91 19.02
N ALA A 14 -5.22 -12.96 19.62
CA ALA A 14 -3.96 -12.94 18.90
C ALA A 14 -3.89 -14.22 18.07
N SER A 15 -4.14 -14.10 16.76
CA SER A 15 -3.86 -15.17 15.81
C SER A 15 -2.35 -15.17 15.56
N GLU A 16 -1.67 -15.99 16.35
CA GLU A 16 -0.28 -16.36 16.20
C GLU A 16 -0.13 -17.34 15.01
N ASN A 17 0.97 -17.17 14.26
CA ASN A 17 1.48 -18.02 13.18
C ASN A 17 0.79 -17.97 11.80
N GLN A 18 1.25 -17.03 10.96
CA GLN A 18 1.39 -17.30 9.53
C GLN A 18 2.84 -17.06 9.08
N THR A 19 3.46 -18.18 8.73
CA THR A 19 4.74 -18.33 8.05
C THR A 19 4.78 -17.57 6.74
N PHE A 20 5.92 -16.92 6.51
CA PHE A 20 6.28 -16.24 5.27
C PHE A 20 6.22 -17.20 4.07
N ALA A 21 5.30 -16.95 3.16
CA ALA A 21 5.41 -17.37 1.76
C ALA A 21 5.23 -16.13 0.88
N THR A 22 6.25 -15.88 0.06
CA THR A 22 6.37 -14.82 -0.92
C THR A 22 5.38 -15.01 -2.06
N GLY A 23 4.62 -13.97 -2.41
CA GLY A 23 3.87 -13.93 -3.68
C GLY A 23 2.54 -13.20 -3.61
N ALA A 24 2.50 -12.01 -4.21
CA ALA A 24 1.31 -11.21 -4.51
C ALA A 24 0.47 -10.75 -3.31
N LYS A 25 0.71 -9.50 -2.87
CA LYS A 25 -0.19 -8.73 -1.99
C LYS A 25 -1.56 -8.56 -2.65
N LYS A 26 -2.46 -9.54 -2.50
CA LYS A 26 -3.90 -9.31 -2.57
C LYS A 26 -4.25 -8.48 -1.35
N GLN A 27 -4.51 -7.19 -1.56
CA GLN A 27 -5.14 -6.38 -0.51
C GLN A 27 -6.44 -7.06 -0.12
N PRO A 28 -6.75 -7.20 1.19
CA PRO A 28 -8.07 -7.59 1.61
C PRO A 28 -9.00 -6.44 1.21
N SER A 29 -9.65 -6.57 0.05
CA SER A 29 -10.78 -5.74 -0.29
C SER A 29 -11.89 -6.12 0.68
N TRP A 30 -12.01 -5.40 1.78
CA TRP A 30 -13.25 -5.29 2.52
C TRP A 30 -14.24 -4.54 1.64
N THR A 31 -14.58 -5.11 0.49
CA THR A 31 -15.83 -4.79 -0.18
C THR A 31 -16.88 -5.24 0.81
N VAL A 32 -17.38 -4.28 1.58
CA VAL A 32 -18.70 -4.37 2.20
C VAL A 32 -19.64 -4.59 1.02
N THR A 33 -19.81 -5.84 0.62
CA THR A 33 -20.91 -6.27 -0.22
C THR A 33 -22.12 -5.89 0.62
N SER A 34 -22.71 -4.74 0.30
CA SER A 34 -24.05 -4.43 0.73
C SER A 34 -24.90 -5.51 0.09
N THR A 35 -25.04 -6.63 0.81
CA THR A 35 -26.02 -7.66 0.54
C THR A 35 -27.35 -7.01 0.87
N THR A 36 -27.77 -6.08 0.03
CA THR A 36 -29.10 -5.52 0.01
C THR A 36 -29.99 -6.73 -0.12
N SER A 37 -30.73 -7.03 0.95
CA SER A 37 -31.58 -8.21 1.00
C SER A 37 -32.49 -8.21 -0.21
N ARG A 38 -32.73 -9.38 -0.82
CA ARG A 38 -33.63 -9.52 -1.98
C ARG A 38 -35.00 -8.89 -1.70
N THR A 39 -35.46 -8.94 -0.45
CA THR A 39 -36.68 -8.28 0.01
C THR A 39 -36.67 -6.77 -0.21
N PHE A 40 -35.53 -6.10 -0.01
CA PHE A 40 -35.38 -4.67 -0.24
C PHE A 40 -35.39 -4.32 -1.74
N GLN A 41 -34.87 -5.19 -2.61
CA GLN A 41 -34.95 -5.01 -4.07
C GLN A 41 -36.39 -5.11 -4.61
N TYR A 42 -37.22 -5.98 -4.02
CA TYR A 42 -38.64 -6.04 -4.37
C TYR A 42 -39.43 -4.84 -3.84
N ALA A 43 -39.06 -4.29 -2.67
CA ALA A 43 -39.70 -3.10 -2.13
C ALA A 43 -39.44 -1.84 -2.99
N THR A 44 -38.20 -1.66 -3.49
CA THR A 44 -37.86 -0.46 -4.30
C THR A 44 -38.43 -0.49 -5.71
N THR A 45 -38.68 -1.68 -6.27
CA THR A 45 -39.28 -1.82 -7.62
C THR A 45 -40.77 -1.53 -7.61
N LEU A 46 -41.49 -1.81 -6.52
CA LEU A 46 -42.91 -1.50 -6.35
C LEU A 46 -43.22 0.00 -6.33
N ASP A 47 -42.32 0.83 -5.81
CA ASP A 47 -42.50 2.29 -5.78
C ASP A 47 -42.40 2.94 -7.18
N SER A 48 -41.69 2.31 -8.12
CA SER A 48 -41.52 2.86 -9.48
C SER A 48 -42.79 2.75 -10.33
N THR A 49 -43.66 1.78 -10.04
CA THR A 49 -44.88 1.53 -10.81
C THR A 49 -46.06 2.41 -10.35
N ARG A 50 -45.91 3.16 -9.25
CA ARG A 50 -47.00 3.96 -8.65
C ARG A 50 -47.18 5.36 -9.25
N LYS A 51 -46.45 5.70 -10.32
CA LYS A 51 -46.45 7.05 -10.92
C LYS A 51 -47.62 7.36 -11.87
N SER A 52 -48.62 6.48 -12.03
CA SER A 52 -49.79 6.75 -12.90
C SER A 52 -51.17 6.56 -12.26
N SER A 53 -51.28 6.10 -11.02
CA SER A 53 -52.57 6.09 -10.32
C SER A 53 -52.73 7.40 -9.53
N ALA A 54 -53.70 8.21 -9.95
CA ALA A 54 -54.14 9.43 -9.30
C ALA A 54 -54.09 9.34 -7.77
N ALA A 55 -53.70 10.44 -7.12
CA ALA A 55 -53.74 10.64 -5.68
C ALA A 55 -55.18 10.46 -5.15
N GLN A 56 -55.60 9.21 -4.97
CA GLN A 56 -56.73 8.88 -4.11
C GLN A 56 -56.28 9.26 -2.71
N SER A 57 -56.78 10.40 -2.24
CA SER A 57 -56.73 10.76 -0.83
C SER A 57 -57.19 9.52 -0.06
N VAL A 58 -56.28 8.95 0.73
CA VAL A 58 -56.58 7.77 1.55
C VAL A 58 -57.71 8.19 2.46
N ALA A 59 -58.94 7.81 2.13
CA ALA A 59 -60.10 8.12 2.94
C ALA A 59 -59.82 7.52 4.32
N PHE A 60 -59.96 8.32 5.37
CA PHE A 60 -59.67 7.91 6.74
C PHE A 60 -60.76 6.92 7.17
N VAL A 61 -60.62 5.65 6.78
CA VAL A 61 -61.53 4.58 7.16
C VAL A 61 -61.26 4.28 8.62
N ARG A 62 -62.25 4.59 9.47
CA ARG A 62 -62.18 4.33 10.90
C ARG A 62 -62.50 2.83 11.11
N PRO A 63 -61.61 2.06 11.76
CA PRO A 63 -61.87 0.64 12.01
C PRO A 63 -63.12 0.50 12.89
N GLN A 64 -64.15 -0.19 12.39
CA GLN A 64 -65.45 -0.30 13.06
C GLN A 64 -65.55 -1.58 13.90
N THR A 65 -64.78 -2.61 13.56
CA THR A 65 -64.78 -3.88 14.29
C THR A 65 -63.56 -4.02 15.20
N GLU A 66 -63.67 -4.77 16.28
CA GLU A 66 -62.54 -5.02 17.21
C GLU A 66 -61.36 -5.69 16.49
N ALA A 67 -61.64 -6.56 15.52
CA ALA A 67 -60.62 -7.19 14.70
C ALA A 67 -59.86 -6.17 13.85
N GLU A 68 -60.56 -5.24 13.19
CA GLU A 68 -59.93 -4.15 12.43
C GLU A 68 -59.08 -3.26 13.33
N GLN A 69 -59.56 -2.95 14.54
CA GLN A 69 -58.81 -2.15 15.51
C GLN A 69 -57.51 -2.85 15.95
N TYR A 70 -57.56 -4.16 16.19
CA TYR A 70 -56.37 -4.96 16.51
C TYR A 70 -55.33 -4.93 15.38
N TRP A 71 -55.77 -5.15 14.14
CA TRP A 71 -54.86 -5.12 12.99
C TRP A 71 -54.31 -3.72 12.72
N ALA A 72 -55.12 -2.68 12.86
CA ALA A 72 -54.67 -1.29 12.73
C ALA A 72 -53.63 -0.93 13.80
N ALA A 73 -53.86 -1.29 15.06
CA ALA A 73 -52.89 -1.08 16.13
C ALA A 73 -51.58 -1.84 15.86
N ARG A 74 -51.67 -3.10 15.41
CA ARG A 74 -50.49 -3.91 15.07
C ARG A 74 -49.71 -3.34 13.87
N ALA A 75 -50.41 -2.83 12.86
CA ALA A 75 -49.81 -2.15 11.72
C ALA A 75 -49.08 -0.87 12.14
N LEU A 76 -49.70 -0.03 12.98
CA LEU A 76 -49.09 1.18 13.51
C LEU A 76 -47.84 0.86 14.36
N VAL A 77 -47.88 -0.17 15.20
CA VAL A 77 -46.71 -0.64 15.95
C VAL A 77 -45.60 -1.11 15.00
N ALA A 78 -45.95 -1.84 13.95
CA ALA A 78 -44.96 -2.27 12.95
C ALA A 78 -44.34 -1.07 12.21
N GLU A 79 -45.14 -0.06 11.84
CA GLU A 79 -44.68 1.16 11.17
C GLU A 79 -43.76 1.98 12.07
N THR A 80 -44.14 2.21 13.33
CA THR A 80 -43.30 2.92 14.30
C THR A 80 -41.98 2.18 14.58
N LEU A 81 -42.01 0.84 14.68
CA LEU A 81 -40.81 0.02 14.82
C LEU A 81 -39.92 0.10 13.56
N LEU A 82 -40.51 0.05 12.36
CA LEU A 82 -39.77 0.21 11.12
C LEU A 82 -39.12 1.60 11.01
N TYR A 83 -39.87 2.65 11.36
CA TYR A 83 -39.40 4.04 11.36
C TYR A 83 -38.21 4.24 12.30
N THR A 84 -38.30 3.74 13.53
CA THR A 84 -37.19 3.83 14.50
C THR A 84 -35.94 3.09 14.01
N LYS A 85 -36.09 1.90 13.41
CA LYS A 85 -34.96 1.19 12.80
C LYS A 85 -34.35 1.93 11.61
N ALA A 86 -35.19 2.53 10.76
CA ALA A 86 -34.75 3.30 9.61
C ALA A 86 -33.96 4.55 10.05
N ALA A 87 -34.48 5.28 11.04
CA ALA A 87 -33.81 6.43 11.63
C ALA A 87 -32.45 6.06 12.25
N HIS A 88 -32.40 4.99 13.04
CA HIS A 88 -31.16 4.51 13.64
C HIS A 88 -30.12 4.09 12.59
N ASN A 89 -30.54 3.39 11.53
CA ASN A 89 -29.62 3.02 10.44
C ASN A 89 -29.03 4.24 9.74
N GLU A 90 -29.82 5.30 9.58
CA GLU A 90 -29.36 6.56 9.00
C GLU A 90 -28.34 7.26 9.92
N GLU A 91 -28.58 7.29 11.23
CA GLU A 91 -27.61 7.80 12.21
C GLU A 91 -26.28 7.04 12.17
N VAL A 92 -26.35 5.70 12.17
CA VAL A 92 -25.15 4.84 12.06
C VAL A 92 -24.41 5.11 10.76
N ARG A 93 -25.13 5.26 9.65
CA ARG A 93 -24.53 5.59 8.35
C ARG A 93 -23.81 6.95 8.40
N GLN A 94 -24.42 7.97 9.00
CA GLN A 94 -23.82 9.28 9.16
C GLN A 94 -22.53 9.21 9.99
N ILE A 95 -22.55 8.48 11.11
CA ILE A 95 -21.36 8.27 11.95
C ILE A 95 -20.24 7.62 11.14
N ILE A 96 -20.51 6.52 10.43
CA ILE A 96 -19.53 5.81 9.60
C ILE A 96 -18.92 6.75 8.55
N THR A 97 -19.74 7.51 7.84
CA THR A 97 -19.23 8.44 6.81
C THR A 97 -18.35 9.53 7.42
N SER A 98 -18.70 10.04 8.60
CA SER A 98 -17.91 11.06 9.30
C SER A 98 -16.55 10.53 9.79
N GLU A 99 -16.50 9.29 10.26
CA GLU A 99 -15.27 8.64 10.69
C GLU A 99 -14.37 8.28 9.52
N GLU A 100 -14.94 7.78 8.42
CA GLU A 100 -14.18 7.46 7.21
C GLU A 100 -13.52 8.71 6.63
N VAL A 101 -14.22 9.86 6.63
CA VAL A 101 -13.64 11.14 6.24
C VAL A 101 -12.47 11.54 7.16
N LYS A 102 -12.60 11.39 8.48
CA LYS A 102 -11.50 11.67 9.42
C LYS A 102 -10.29 10.77 9.15
N ARG A 103 -10.52 9.47 9.02
CA ARG A 103 -9.48 8.47 8.73
C ARG A 103 -8.76 8.77 7.42
N SER A 104 -9.51 9.14 6.37
CA SER A 104 -8.92 9.50 5.08
C SER A 104 -8.01 10.73 5.17
N ARG A 105 -8.36 11.72 6.00
CA ARG A 105 -7.53 12.91 6.25
C ARG A 105 -6.24 12.53 6.96
N GLU A 106 -6.32 11.75 8.03
CA GLU A 106 -5.16 11.28 8.79
C GLU A 106 -4.20 10.47 7.90
N ILE A 107 -4.72 9.55 7.08
CA ILE A 107 -3.92 8.79 6.11
C ILE A 107 -3.25 9.73 5.10
N SER A 108 -3.97 10.74 4.61
CA SER A 108 -3.41 11.71 3.66
C SER A 108 -2.28 12.54 4.28
N ASP A 109 -2.40 12.91 5.54
CA ASP A 109 -1.41 13.69 6.26
C ASP A 109 -0.18 12.86 6.61
N LEU A 110 -0.36 11.61 7.04
CA LEU A 110 0.74 10.65 7.19
C LEU A 110 1.51 10.49 5.87
N ARG A 111 0.81 10.30 4.75
CA ARG A 111 1.46 10.21 3.43
C ARG A 111 2.25 11.47 3.08
N LYS A 112 1.75 12.66 3.40
CA LYS A 112 2.48 13.92 3.19
C LYS A 112 3.76 13.96 4.03
N MET A 113 3.71 13.55 5.29
CA MET A 113 4.90 13.52 6.15
C MET A 113 5.96 12.55 5.62
N TYR A 114 5.56 11.35 5.19
CA TYR A 114 6.47 10.39 4.56
C TYR A 114 7.08 10.92 3.27
N LYS A 115 6.28 11.53 2.38
CA LYS A 115 6.78 12.14 1.13
C LYS A 115 7.83 13.22 1.40
N LYS A 116 7.57 14.10 2.39
CA LYS A 116 8.53 15.14 2.79
C LYS A 116 9.87 14.54 3.26
N GLY A 117 9.83 13.44 4.01
CA GLY A 117 11.04 12.72 4.42
C GLY A 117 11.78 12.10 3.24
N GLN A 118 11.04 11.45 2.34
CA GLN A 118 11.59 10.75 1.19
C GLN A 118 12.29 11.69 0.21
N THR A 119 11.75 12.87 -0.08
CA THR A 119 12.39 13.85 -0.98
C THR A 119 13.74 14.32 -0.44
N LYS A 120 13.89 14.47 0.89
CA LYS A 120 15.18 14.84 1.50
C LYS A 120 16.23 13.74 1.32
N LEU A 121 15.82 12.48 1.53
CA LEU A 121 16.69 11.32 1.34
C LEU A 121 17.07 11.16 -0.13
N GLU A 122 16.13 11.39 -1.04
CA GLU A 122 16.37 11.35 -2.49
C GLU A 122 17.39 12.39 -2.93
N ILE A 123 17.25 13.64 -2.48
CA ILE A 123 18.22 14.71 -2.74
C ILE A 123 19.59 14.33 -2.17
N PHE A 124 19.65 13.81 -0.94
CA PHE A 124 20.91 13.36 -0.34
C PHE A 124 21.59 12.25 -1.15
N ILE A 125 20.82 11.26 -1.62
CA ILE A 125 21.33 10.18 -2.47
C ILE A 125 21.85 10.73 -3.81
N LEU A 126 21.13 11.67 -4.44
CA LEU A 126 21.56 12.29 -5.69
C LEU A 126 22.86 13.09 -5.53
N VAL A 127 23.01 13.84 -4.44
CA VAL A 127 24.26 14.56 -4.12
C VAL A 127 25.41 13.57 -3.90
N LEU A 128 25.20 12.52 -3.11
CA LEU A 128 26.20 11.49 -2.86
C LEU A 128 26.63 10.78 -4.14
N LEU A 129 25.67 10.43 -5.01
CA LEU A 129 25.92 9.83 -6.31
C LEU A 129 26.74 10.76 -7.21
N GLY A 130 26.44 12.06 -7.18
CA GLY A 130 27.19 13.08 -7.90
C GLY A 130 28.66 13.19 -7.46
N ILE A 131 28.92 13.17 -6.15
CA ILE A 131 30.29 13.18 -5.59
C ILE A 131 31.05 11.91 -5.99
N LEU A 132 30.38 10.76 -5.95
CA LEU A 132 31.01 9.48 -6.31
C LEU A 132 31.34 9.44 -7.80
N PHE A 133 30.45 9.96 -8.65
CA PHE A 133 30.67 10.08 -10.08
C PHE A 133 31.83 11.02 -10.44
N THR A 134 31.93 12.19 -9.79
CA THR A 134 33.04 13.14 -10.02
C THR A 134 34.36 12.58 -9.51
N GLY A 135 34.39 11.98 -8.32
CA GLY A 135 35.58 11.33 -7.78
C GLY A 135 36.07 10.19 -8.68
N PHE A 136 35.15 9.37 -9.18
CA PHE A 136 35.46 8.30 -10.12
C PHE A 136 36.00 8.82 -11.46
N SER A 137 35.37 9.86 -12.02
CA SER A 137 35.82 10.50 -13.26
C SER A 137 37.21 11.13 -13.11
N LEU A 138 37.50 11.74 -11.96
CA LEU A 138 38.83 12.28 -11.64
C LEU A 138 39.88 11.17 -11.55
N LEU A 139 39.55 10.06 -10.89
CA LEU A 139 40.45 8.92 -10.74
C LEU A 139 40.78 8.29 -12.10
N LEU A 140 39.78 8.13 -12.98
CA LEU A 140 40.00 7.71 -14.36
C LEU A 140 40.88 8.70 -15.13
N PHE A 141 40.63 10.00 -15.00
CA PHE A 141 41.44 11.03 -15.65
C PHE A 141 42.90 10.97 -15.21
N LEU A 142 43.14 10.79 -13.91
CA LEU A 142 44.49 10.60 -13.37
C LEU A 142 45.14 9.31 -13.87
N LEU A 143 44.40 8.20 -13.91
CA LEU A 143 44.89 6.91 -14.43
C LEU A 143 45.33 7.03 -15.90
N VAL A 144 44.50 7.66 -16.73
CA VAL A 144 44.79 7.87 -18.15
C VAL A 144 46.03 8.77 -18.31
N LYS A 145 46.19 9.79 -17.45
CA LYS A 145 47.34 10.68 -17.48
C LYS A 145 48.63 9.98 -17.01
N SER A 146 48.57 9.16 -15.96
CA SER A 146 49.75 8.45 -15.42
C SER A 146 50.32 7.41 -16.39
N ASP A 147 49.46 6.79 -17.19
CA ASP A 147 49.83 5.76 -18.17
C ASP A 147 50.75 6.28 -19.30
N THR A 148 50.83 7.61 -19.46
CA THR A 148 51.68 8.22 -20.51
C THR A 148 53.16 8.30 -20.11
N GLN A 149 53.52 8.03 -18.84
CA GLN A 149 54.87 8.28 -18.33
C GLN A 149 55.59 7.08 -17.70
N GLN A 150 55.02 5.87 -17.69
CA GLN A 150 55.67 4.71 -17.08
C GLN A 150 56.29 3.77 -18.13
N GLN A 151 57.62 3.74 -18.12
CA GLN A 151 58.42 2.68 -18.74
C GLN A 151 58.11 1.32 -18.10
N PRO A 152 58.19 0.22 -18.86
CA PRO A 152 57.77 -1.11 -18.40
C PRO A 152 58.82 -1.73 -17.46
N SER A 153 58.61 -1.63 -16.14
CA SER A 153 59.32 -2.49 -15.19
C SER A 153 58.53 -3.79 -15.01
N ARG A 154 59.12 -4.88 -15.54
CA ARG A 154 58.65 -6.25 -15.36
C ARG A 154 58.80 -6.63 -13.88
N ALA A 155 57.70 -7.02 -13.23
CA ALA A 155 57.76 -7.80 -11.99
C ALA A 155 56.82 -9.02 -12.09
N PRO A 156 57.29 -10.23 -11.74
CA PRO A 156 56.53 -11.46 -11.83
C PRO A 156 55.60 -11.65 -10.61
N ALA A 157 54.30 -11.78 -10.85
CA ALA A 157 53.30 -12.02 -9.82
C ALA A 157 53.12 -13.53 -9.57
N HIS A 158 53.50 -14.01 -8.39
CA HIS A 158 53.09 -15.32 -7.89
C HIS A 158 51.70 -15.23 -7.27
N PHE A 159 50.77 -15.99 -7.84
CA PHE A 159 49.42 -16.19 -7.31
C PHE A 159 49.46 -17.24 -6.19
N THR A 160 49.22 -16.82 -4.95
CA THR A 160 48.72 -17.70 -3.90
C THR A 160 47.26 -17.34 -3.65
N ILE A 161 46.40 -18.27 -4.08
CA ILE A 161 44.96 -18.29 -3.83
C ILE A 161 44.77 -18.38 -2.31
N PRO A 162 44.26 -17.34 -1.62
CA PRO A 162 43.81 -17.55 -0.25
C PRO A 162 42.59 -18.46 -0.33
N ILE A 163 42.76 -19.67 0.19
CA ILE A 163 41.72 -20.66 0.39
C ILE A 163 40.60 -19.96 1.16
N LEU A 164 39.50 -19.70 0.46
CA LEU A 164 38.28 -19.16 1.03
C LEU A 164 37.86 -20.10 2.15
N SER A 165 37.99 -19.58 3.37
CA SER A 165 37.54 -20.19 4.60
C SER A 165 36.03 -20.51 4.52
N PRO A 166 35.59 -21.69 5.00
CA PRO A 166 34.19 -22.15 4.93
C PRO A 166 33.20 -21.32 5.77
N PHE A 167 33.60 -20.18 6.34
CA PHE A 167 32.73 -19.29 7.13
C PHE A 167 32.09 -18.14 6.33
N THR A 168 32.30 -18.08 5.01
CA THR A 168 31.62 -17.07 4.16
C THR A 168 30.16 -17.41 3.85
N SER A 169 29.68 -18.59 4.26
CA SER A 169 28.30 -19.07 4.04
C SER A 169 27.25 -18.49 5.01
N VAL A 170 27.64 -17.79 6.08
CA VAL A 170 26.68 -17.21 7.06
C VAL A 170 26.43 -15.72 6.81
N VAL A 171 26.39 -15.30 5.54
CA VAL A 171 26.02 -13.93 5.14
C VAL A 171 24.85 -13.92 4.13
N GLU A 172 24.27 -15.08 3.81
CA GLU A 172 23.36 -15.23 2.66
C GLU A 172 21.90 -14.79 2.91
N HIS A 173 21.50 -14.47 4.14
CA HIS A 173 20.09 -14.17 4.43
C HIS A 173 19.76 -12.71 4.75
N GLU A 174 20.75 -11.84 4.98
CA GLU A 174 20.48 -10.43 5.31
C GLU A 174 20.81 -9.42 4.19
N MET A 175 21.61 -9.80 3.18
CA MET A 175 21.88 -8.92 2.02
C MET A 175 20.70 -8.80 1.04
N SER A 176 19.62 -9.57 1.21
CA SER A 176 18.50 -9.64 0.25
C SER A 176 17.59 -8.39 0.21
N THR A 177 17.87 -7.35 1.00
CA THR A 177 17.16 -6.05 0.89
C THR A 177 17.97 -4.97 0.18
N MET A 178 19.18 -5.29 -0.29
CA MET A 178 19.89 -4.44 -1.25
C MET A 178 19.14 -4.49 -2.58
N SER A 179 18.31 -3.48 -2.79
CA SER A 179 17.33 -3.37 -3.88
C SER A 179 17.92 -3.81 -5.23
N PHE A 180 17.27 -4.76 -5.91
CA PHE A 180 17.62 -5.17 -7.28
C PHE A 180 17.87 -3.97 -8.22
N ARG A 181 17.21 -2.84 -7.96
CA ARG A 181 17.40 -1.57 -8.67
C ARG A 181 18.81 -1.01 -8.52
N THR A 182 19.40 -1.02 -7.32
CA THR A 182 20.76 -0.52 -7.10
C THR A 182 21.79 -1.46 -7.71
N THR A 183 21.62 -2.77 -7.57
CA THR A 183 22.49 -3.77 -8.21
C THR A 183 22.44 -3.68 -9.74
N SER A 184 21.25 -3.49 -10.32
CA SER A 184 21.09 -3.27 -11.75
C SER A 184 21.76 -1.98 -12.22
N CYS A 185 21.64 -0.88 -11.47
CA CYS A 185 22.35 0.36 -11.79
C CYS A 185 23.87 0.19 -11.76
N LEU A 186 24.40 -0.49 -10.73
CA LEU A 186 25.84 -0.76 -10.61
C LEU A 186 26.37 -1.65 -11.74
N LEU A 187 25.62 -2.68 -12.12
CA LEU A 187 25.96 -3.54 -13.25
C LEU A 187 26.00 -2.76 -14.56
N LEU A 188 24.97 -1.94 -14.82
CA LEU A 188 24.88 -1.13 -16.05
C LEU A 188 26.04 -0.12 -16.11
N PHE A 189 26.34 0.51 -14.98
CA PHE A 189 27.48 1.42 -14.85
C PHE A 189 28.82 0.70 -15.07
N GLY A 190 28.98 -0.48 -14.50
CA GLY A 190 30.14 -1.35 -14.71
C GLY A 190 30.31 -1.78 -16.17
N CYS A 191 29.23 -2.11 -16.87
CA CYS A 191 29.25 -2.45 -18.30
C CYS A 191 29.68 -1.27 -19.18
N ILE A 192 29.18 -0.06 -18.91
CA ILE A 192 29.58 1.15 -19.65
C ILE A 192 31.08 1.42 -19.44
N LEU A 193 31.56 1.25 -18.22
CA LEU A 193 32.97 1.37 -17.86
C LEU A 193 33.85 0.37 -18.58
N LEU A 194 33.47 -0.91 -18.53
CA LEU A 194 34.19 -1.99 -19.18
C LEU A 194 34.26 -1.74 -20.70
N TYR A 195 33.16 -1.27 -21.30
CA TYR A 195 33.12 -0.91 -22.71
C TYR A 195 34.04 0.28 -23.03
N ALA A 196 34.06 1.32 -22.19
CA ALA A 196 34.96 2.47 -22.38
C ALA A 196 36.44 2.06 -22.31
N ILE A 197 36.80 1.21 -21.34
CA ILE A 197 38.16 0.66 -21.20
C ILE A 197 38.53 -0.18 -22.43
N TYR A 198 37.64 -1.10 -22.82
CA TYR A 198 37.84 -1.95 -24.00
C TYR A 198 38.02 -1.13 -25.28
N ARG A 199 37.15 -0.14 -25.49
CA ARG A 199 37.22 0.75 -26.65
C ARG A 199 38.50 1.60 -26.66
N HIS A 200 38.91 2.11 -25.50
CA HIS A 200 40.17 2.85 -25.36
C HIS A 200 41.38 1.97 -25.67
N TRP A 201 41.37 0.72 -25.19
CA TRP A 201 42.43 -0.25 -25.46
C TRP A 201 42.56 -0.57 -26.95
N ILE A 202 41.45 -0.79 -27.64
CA ILE A 202 41.43 -1.03 -29.10
C ILE A 202 41.90 0.19 -29.90
N GLY A 203 41.51 1.40 -29.48
CA GLY A 203 41.99 2.63 -30.11
C GLY A 203 43.50 2.78 -29.98
N ARG A 204 44.05 2.42 -28.81
CA ARG A 204 45.51 2.41 -28.58
C ARG A 204 46.23 1.34 -29.42
N LEU A 205 45.60 0.19 -29.67
CA LEU A 205 46.13 -0.88 -30.53
C LEU A 205 46.16 -0.49 -32.01
N HIS A 206 45.17 0.25 -32.50
CA HIS A 206 45.14 0.69 -33.91
C HIS A 206 46.08 1.88 -34.19
N ALA A 207 46.54 2.59 -33.16
CA ALA A 207 47.46 3.71 -33.29
C ALA A 207 48.95 3.31 -33.30
N ARG A 208 49.25 2.01 -33.16
CA ARG A 208 50.59 1.42 -33.33
C ARG A 208 50.64 0.61 -34.60
#